data_AF-A0A820FFB9-F1
#
_entry.id   AF-A0A820FFB9-F1
#
_cell.length_a   1.000
_cell.length_b   1.000
_cell.length_c   1.000
_cell.angle_alpha   90.00
_cell.angle_beta   90.00
_cell.angle_gamma   90.00
#
_symmetry.space_group_name_H-M   'P 1'
#
loop_
_entity.id
_entity.type
_entity.pdbx_description
1 polymer ?
#
loop_
_entity_poly.entity_id
_entity_poly.type
_entity_poly.pdbx_seq_one_letter_code
_entity_poly.pdbx_strand_id
1 'polypeptide(L)'
;ADVNSDNKPDIIVAKEYSNNISIILNMNNGVFLNKAIQVNSTHIISIAVADVNNDNNPDIITVNCDANNIGILLNAGNGTFRNQITRSVGAYPRAVAVGDINSDNIPDIVVVNAAVSNVGVLLNTGNGTFSNQTTYSVGDTPASVALIDVNNDNKLDIIVANAGSDEINVILHC
;
A
#
# COMPACT_ATOMS: atom_id res chain seq x y z
N ALA A 1 -5.57 -11.93 0.31
CA ALA A 1 -6.28 -11.62 -0.96
C ALA A 1 -6.21 -12.85 -1.85
N ASP A 2 -7.10 -13.02 -2.81
CA ASP A 2 -7.03 -14.12 -3.79
C ASP A 2 -6.15 -13.68 -4.96
N VAL A 3 -4.86 -14.05 -4.96
CA VAL A 3 -3.90 -13.55 -5.97
C VAL A 3 -3.82 -14.43 -7.21
N ASN A 4 -4.42 -15.61 -7.19
CA ASN A 4 -4.42 -16.55 -8.32
C ASN A 4 -5.81 -16.83 -8.88
N SER A 5 -6.82 -16.09 -8.42
CA SER A 5 -8.22 -16.13 -8.86
C SER A 5 -8.84 -17.52 -8.70
N ASP A 6 -8.44 -18.26 -7.65
CA ASP A 6 -8.97 -19.59 -7.33
C ASP A 6 -10.13 -19.55 -6.32
N ASN A 7 -10.61 -18.34 -6.01
CA ASN A 7 -11.65 -17.99 -5.06
C ASN A 7 -11.31 -18.37 -3.61
N LYS A 8 -10.02 -18.35 -3.26
CA LYS A 8 -9.55 -18.59 -1.88
C LYS A 8 -8.62 -17.48 -1.42
N PRO A 9 -8.67 -17.14 -0.13
CA PRO A 9 -7.76 -16.16 0.41
C PRO A 9 -6.35 -16.74 0.52
N ASP A 10 -5.41 -16.09 -0.15
CA ASP A 10 -3.96 -16.28 0.00
C ASP A 10 -3.37 -15.31 1.02
N ILE A 11 -2.18 -15.65 1.52
CA ILE A 11 -1.42 -14.82 2.47
C ILE A 11 -0.24 -14.20 1.75
N ILE A 12 -0.02 -12.91 1.97
CA ILE A 12 1.12 -12.15 1.44
C ILE A 12 1.91 -11.65 2.65
N VAL A 13 3.22 -11.92 2.66
CA VAL A 13 4.11 -11.58 3.76
C VAL A 13 5.32 -10.83 3.22
N ALA A 14 5.50 -9.59 3.66
CA ALA A 14 6.79 -8.92 3.53
C ALA A 14 7.75 -9.50 4.56
N LYS A 15 8.98 -9.78 4.12
CA LYS A 15 10.06 -10.16 5.03
C LYS A 15 10.90 -8.93 5.32
N GLU A 16 10.94 -8.54 6.60
CA GLU A 16 11.76 -7.43 7.06
C GLU A 16 13.23 -7.65 6.68
N TYR A 17 13.93 -6.59 6.28
CA TYR A 17 15.32 -6.62 5.78
C TYR A 17 15.58 -7.60 4.61
N SER A 18 14.53 -7.96 3.86
CA SER A 18 14.65 -8.81 2.66
C SER A 18 14.20 -8.07 1.42
N ASN A 19 14.76 -8.49 0.29
CA ASN A 19 14.31 -8.12 -1.05
C ASN A 19 13.20 -9.02 -1.58
N ASN A 20 12.42 -9.63 -0.68
CA ASN A 20 11.42 -10.63 -1.04
C ASN A 20 10.09 -10.41 -0.32
N ILE A 21 9.03 -10.66 -1.08
CA ILE A 21 7.71 -10.95 -0.55
C ILE A 21 7.48 -12.45 -0.69
N SER A 22 6.91 -13.09 0.33
CA SER A 22 6.40 -14.45 0.23
C SER A 22 4.90 -14.41 0.02
N ILE A 23 4.45 -15.06 -1.05
CA ILE A 23 3.05 -15.36 -1.30
C ILE A 23 2.83 -16.81 -0.90
N ILE A 24 1.81 -17.05 -0.09
CA ILE A 24 1.46 -18.36 0.42
C ILE A 24 0.08 -18.67 -0.14
N LEU A 25 0.05 -19.46 -1.20
CA LEU A 25 -1.17 -19.83 -1.91
C LEU A 25 -1.94 -20.89 -1.13
N ASN A 26 -3.24 -20.69 -0.97
CA ASN A 26 -4.10 -21.62 -0.25
C ASN A 26 -4.58 -22.75 -1.17
N MET A 27 -4.06 -23.96 -0.97
CA MET A 27 -4.36 -25.12 -1.80
C MET A 27 -5.51 -25.99 -1.27
N ASN A 28 -6.28 -25.50 -0.28
CA ASN A 28 -7.29 -26.20 0.53
C ASN A 28 -6.73 -27.09 1.65
N ASN A 29 -7.60 -27.39 2.63
CA ASN A 29 -7.37 -28.37 3.70
C ASN A 29 -6.06 -28.13 4.47
N GLY A 30 -5.68 -26.87 4.66
CA GLY A 30 -4.44 -26.47 5.35
C GLY A 30 -3.16 -26.72 4.55
N VAL A 31 -3.26 -27.06 3.26
CA VAL A 31 -2.10 -27.15 2.36
C VAL A 31 -1.81 -25.78 1.80
N PHE A 32 -0.57 -25.34 1.93
CA PHE A 32 -0.12 -24.03 1.46
C PHE A 32 1.12 -24.17 0.56
N LEU A 33 1.12 -23.48 -0.58
CA LEU A 33 2.28 -23.40 -1.46
C LEU A 33 2.98 -22.06 -1.26
N ASN A 34 4.22 -22.09 -0.78
CA ASN A 34 5.04 -20.89 -0.66
C ASN A 34 5.68 -20.55 -2.03
N LYS A 35 5.39 -19.35 -2.52
CA LYS A 35 6.00 -18.74 -3.69
C LYS A 35 6.69 -17.44 -3.27
N ALA A 36 8.01 -17.43 -3.30
CA ALA A 36 8.78 -16.21 -3.09
C ALA A 36 8.80 -15.37 -4.38
N ILE A 37 8.57 -14.07 -4.25
CA ILE A 37 8.71 -13.08 -5.32
C ILE A 37 9.80 -12.11 -4.92
N GLN A 38 10.82 -12.00 -5.77
CA GLN A 38 11.86 -11.01 -5.64
C GLN A 38 11.30 -9.65 -6.01
N VAL A 39 11.59 -8.66 -5.18
CA VAL A 39 11.22 -7.28 -5.38
C VAL A 39 12.48 -6.43 -5.29
N ASN A 40 12.55 -5.38 -6.10
CA ASN A 40 13.62 -4.39 -6.12
C ASN A 40 13.54 -3.47 -4.90
N SER A 41 13.66 -4.06 -3.71
CA SER A 41 13.68 -3.40 -2.41
C SER A 41 14.68 -4.13 -1.52
N THR A 42 15.22 -3.49 -0.50
CA THR A 42 16.12 -4.13 0.47
C THR A 42 15.53 -4.19 1.87
N HIS A 43 14.41 -3.50 2.10
CA HIS A 43 13.81 -3.36 3.41
C HIS A 43 12.33 -2.97 3.28
N ILE A 44 11.46 -3.98 3.22
CA ILE A 44 10.02 -3.78 3.18
C ILE A 44 9.47 -3.84 4.60
N ILE A 45 8.72 -2.82 4.99
CA ILE A 45 8.16 -2.72 6.34
C ILE A 45 6.63 -2.68 6.38
N SER A 46 5.98 -2.44 5.24
CA SER A 46 4.52 -2.47 5.13
C SER A 46 4.10 -2.90 3.73
N ILE A 47 2.93 -3.51 3.65
CA ILE A 47 2.27 -3.88 2.40
C ILE A 47 0.80 -3.47 2.42
N ALA A 48 0.24 -3.18 1.24
CA ALA A 48 -1.19 -3.09 1.02
C ALA A 48 -1.56 -3.91 -0.23
N VAL A 49 -2.83 -4.29 -0.32
CA VAL A 49 -3.35 -5.12 -1.41
C VAL A 49 -4.65 -4.52 -1.90
N ALA A 50 -4.72 -4.22 -3.20
CA ALA A 50 -5.87 -3.64 -3.87
C ALA A 50 -5.72 -3.83 -5.37
N ASP A 51 -6.83 -3.84 -6.11
CA ASP A 51 -6.78 -3.71 -7.57
C ASP A 51 -6.53 -2.24 -7.92
N VAL A 52 -5.33 -1.91 -8.43
CA VAL A 52 -4.95 -0.53 -8.77
C VAL A 52 -4.90 -0.28 -10.27
N ASN A 53 -5.25 -1.27 -11.09
CA ASN A 53 -5.29 -1.12 -12.54
C ASN A 53 -6.65 -1.50 -13.16
N ASN A 54 -7.64 -1.79 -12.31
CA ASN A 54 -9.01 -2.13 -12.65
C ASN A 54 -9.12 -3.39 -13.52
N ASP A 55 -8.24 -4.38 -13.29
CA ASP A 55 -8.25 -5.67 -13.99
C ASP A 55 -8.89 -6.82 -13.17
N ASN A 56 -9.45 -6.49 -12.01
CA ASN A 56 -10.06 -7.38 -11.02
C ASN A 56 -9.08 -8.37 -10.36
N ASN A 57 -7.77 -8.20 -10.53
CA ASN A 57 -6.79 -8.97 -9.79
C ASN A 57 -6.17 -8.10 -8.68
N PRO A 58 -6.06 -8.60 -7.44
CA PRO A 58 -5.44 -7.83 -6.39
C PRO A 58 -3.94 -7.66 -6.65
N ASP A 59 -3.50 -6.42 -6.70
CA ASP A 59 -2.11 -6.00 -6.83
C ASP A 59 -1.47 -5.81 -5.45
N ILE A 60 -0.13 -5.77 -5.40
CA ILE A 60 0.62 -5.58 -4.15
C ILE A 60 1.35 -4.23 -4.18
N ILE A 61 1.17 -3.45 -3.11
CA ILE A 61 1.91 -2.23 -2.86
C ILE A 61 2.87 -2.50 -1.70
N THR A 62 4.17 -2.17 -1.87
CA THR A 62 5.18 -2.29 -0.81
C THR A 62 5.70 -0.93 -0.38
N VAL A 63 6.04 -0.80 0.89
CA VAL A 63 6.77 0.35 1.43
C VAL A 63 8.23 -0.04 1.63
N ASN A 64 9.14 0.66 0.95
CA ASN A 64 10.57 0.38 0.95
C ASN A 64 11.29 1.49 1.73
N CYS A 65 11.46 1.30 3.04
CA CYS A 65 11.82 2.40 3.94
C CYS A 65 13.20 3.03 3.64
N ASP A 66 14.22 2.20 3.41
CA ASP A 66 15.58 2.68 3.17
C ASP A 66 15.76 3.30 1.77
N ALA A 67 14.89 2.91 0.84
CA ALA A 67 14.91 3.40 -0.54
C ALA A 67 14.01 4.63 -0.75
N ASN A 68 13.27 5.08 0.27
CA ASN A 68 12.33 6.21 0.23
C ASN A 68 11.36 6.12 -0.97
N ASN A 69 10.86 4.92 -1.24
CA ASN A 69 9.93 4.68 -2.34
C ASN A 69 8.89 3.62 -1.97
N ILE A 70 7.86 3.52 -2.80
CA ILE A 70 6.95 2.39 -2.81
C ILE A 70 7.20 1.52 -4.04
N GLY A 71 6.90 0.23 -3.90
CA GLY A 71 6.81 -0.72 -4.99
C GLY A 71 5.36 -1.01 -5.35
N ILE A 72 5.08 -1.15 -6.64
CA ILE A 72 3.78 -1.58 -7.15
C ILE A 72 4.01 -2.81 -8.01
N LEU A 73 3.39 -3.92 -7.62
CA LEU A 73 3.44 -5.19 -8.32
C LEU A 73 2.06 -5.50 -8.87
N LEU A 74 1.90 -5.33 -10.18
CA LEU A 74 0.65 -5.63 -10.87
C LEU A 74 0.51 -7.13 -11.10
N ASN A 75 -0.58 -7.71 -10.60
CA ASN A 75 -0.90 -9.11 -10.69
C ASN A 75 -1.46 -9.45 -12.09
N ALA A 76 -1.09 -10.61 -12.63
CA ALA A 76 -1.64 -11.12 -13.88
C ALA A 76 -2.84 -12.07 -13.69
N GLY A 77 -3.31 -12.24 -12.45
CA GLY A 77 -4.48 -13.08 -12.11
C GLY A 77 -4.22 -14.58 -12.02
N ASN A 78 -2.94 -15.00 -12.09
CA ASN A 78 -2.52 -16.39 -12.00
C ASN A 78 -1.41 -16.58 -10.95
N GLY A 79 -1.32 -15.65 -10.00
CA GLY A 79 -0.26 -15.59 -8.99
C GLY A 79 1.11 -15.20 -9.55
N THR A 80 1.19 -14.68 -10.78
CA THR A 80 2.40 -14.04 -11.33
C THR A 80 2.24 -12.53 -11.39
N PHE A 81 3.35 -11.81 -11.31
CA PHE A 81 3.36 -10.35 -11.24
C PHE A 81 4.25 -9.79 -12.34
N ARG A 82 3.85 -8.62 -12.86
CA ARG A 82 4.65 -7.86 -13.82
C ARG A 82 5.89 -7.29 -13.14
N ASN A 83 6.79 -6.73 -13.94
CA ASN A 83 7.95 -5.99 -13.41
C ASN A 83 7.46 -4.88 -12.46
N GLN A 84 8.11 -4.80 -11.30
CA GLN A 84 7.78 -3.81 -10.28
C GLN A 84 7.95 -2.39 -10.81
N ILE A 85 6.94 -1.56 -10.56
CA ILE A 85 6.99 -0.12 -10.76
C ILE A 85 7.37 0.51 -9.42
N THR A 86 8.27 1.50 -9.42
CA THR A 86 8.66 2.22 -8.20
C THR A 86 8.26 3.69 -8.28
N ARG A 87 7.82 4.25 -7.15
CA ARG A 87 7.49 5.67 -7.02
C ARG A 87 8.15 6.24 -5.79
N SER A 88 8.94 7.30 -5.96
CA SER A 88 9.57 8.00 -4.85
C SER A 88 8.51 8.65 -3.96
N VAL A 89 8.70 8.54 -2.64
CA VAL A 89 7.85 9.16 -1.62
C VAL A 89 8.72 9.96 -0.65
N GLY A 90 8.15 10.44 0.45
CA GLY A 90 8.89 11.12 1.51
C GLY A 90 9.91 10.20 2.21
N ALA A 91 10.74 10.79 3.07
CA ALA A 91 11.81 10.05 3.72
C ALA A 91 11.29 9.12 4.83
N TYR A 92 11.87 7.94 4.91
CA TYR A 92 11.55 6.88 5.87
C TYR A 92 10.04 6.55 5.89
N PRO A 93 9.47 6.11 4.75
CA PRO A 93 8.07 5.74 4.67
C PRO A 93 7.80 4.51 5.55
N ARG A 94 6.71 4.51 6.32
CA ARG A 94 6.41 3.47 7.34
C ARG A 94 5.19 2.61 7.09
N ALA A 95 4.10 3.20 6.60
CA ALA A 95 2.87 2.48 6.35
C ALA A 95 2.21 2.98 5.08
N VAL A 96 1.36 2.13 4.51
CA VAL A 96 0.60 2.41 3.30
C VAL A 96 -0.85 1.96 3.48
N ALA A 97 -1.78 2.76 2.96
CA ALA A 97 -3.16 2.40 2.76
C ALA A 97 -3.56 2.69 1.31
N VAL A 98 -4.61 2.01 0.83
CA VAL A 98 -5.12 2.14 -0.53
C VAL A 98 -6.64 2.34 -0.46
N GLY A 99 -7.15 3.32 -1.21
CA GLY A 99 -8.56 3.68 -1.24
C GLY A 99 -8.81 4.84 -2.19
N ASP A 100 -10.04 5.04 -2.62
CA ASP A 100 -10.43 6.15 -3.49
C ASP A 100 -10.50 7.45 -2.68
N ILE A 101 -9.45 8.28 -2.78
CA ILE A 101 -9.30 9.51 -1.96
C ILE A 101 -9.93 10.72 -2.67
N ASN A 102 -9.95 10.72 -3.99
CA ASN A 102 -10.45 11.83 -4.80
C ASN A 102 -11.89 11.63 -5.31
N SER A 103 -12.53 10.51 -4.96
CA SER A 103 -13.90 10.13 -5.36
C SER A 103 -14.07 9.91 -6.87
N ASP A 104 -13.05 9.40 -7.56
CA ASP A 104 -13.12 9.06 -8.98
C ASP A 104 -13.40 7.57 -9.27
N ASN A 105 -13.61 6.77 -8.23
CA ASN A 105 -13.77 5.31 -8.22
C ASN A 105 -12.49 4.54 -8.62
N ILE A 106 -11.32 5.14 -8.50
CA ILE A 106 -10.03 4.50 -8.73
C ILE A 106 -9.25 4.51 -7.41
N PRO A 107 -8.76 3.36 -6.92
CA PRO A 107 -8.00 3.34 -5.68
C PRO A 107 -6.66 4.09 -5.79
N ASP A 108 -6.47 5.06 -4.91
CA ASP A 108 -5.25 5.85 -4.73
C ASP A 108 -4.37 5.27 -3.62
N ILE A 109 -3.10 5.70 -3.57
CA ILE A 109 -2.14 5.25 -2.56
C ILE A 109 -1.86 6.37 -1.56
N VAL A 110 -1.95 6.04 -0.26
CA VAL A 110 -1.61 6.93 0.85
C VAL A 110 -0.44 6.35 1.63
N VAL A 111 0.64 7.11 1.80
CA VAL A 111 1.88 6.67 2.45
C VAL A 111 2.26 7.63 3.58
N VAL A 112 2.56 7.12 4.77
CA VAL A 112 3.10 7.93 5.86
C VAL A 112 4.63 7.97 5.79
N ASN A 113 5.21 9.15 5.87
CA ASN A 113 6.66 9.39 5.77
C ASN A 113 7.19 9.93 7.10
N ALA A 114 7.83 9.06 7.88
CA ALA A 114 8.05 9.34 9.29
C ALA A 114 9.15 10.36 9.56
N ALA A 115 10.21 10.38 8.75
CA ALA A 115 11.33 11.30 8.96
C ALA A 115 11.03 12.75 8.54
N VAL A 116 9.96 12.97 7.78
CA VAL A 116 9.53 14.30 7.31
C VAL A 116 8.14 14.70 7.84
N SER A 117 7.61 13.96 8.82
CA SER A 117 6.33 14.22 9.51
C SER A 117 5.19 14.59 8.55
N ASN A 118 5.01 13.80 7.49
CA ASN A 118 3.92 14.02 6.52
C ASN A 118 3.29 12.71 6.05
N VAL A 119 2.10 12.85 5.46
CA VAL A 119 1.47 11.82 4.64
C VAL A 119 1.50 12.26 3.17
N GLY A 120 1.86 11.35 2.28
CA GLY A 120 1.84 11.55 0.83
C GLY A 120 0.67 10.80 0.20
N VAL A 121 -0.07 11.46 -0.68
CA VAL A 121 -1.15 10.89 -1.49
C VAL A 121 -0.69 10.83 -2.94
N LEU A 122 -0.73 9.65 -3.54
CA LEU A 122 -0.43 9.42 -4.95
C LEU A 122 -1.73 9.03 -5.65
N LEU A 123 -2.21 9.92 -6.50
CA LEU A 123 -3.46 9.70 -7.24
C LEU A 123 -3.23 8.74 -8.40
N ASN A 124 -4.13 7.79 -8.58
CA ASN A 124 -4.08 6.79 -9.63
C ASN A 124 -4.79 7.29 -10.90
N THR A 125 -4.33 6.84 -12.07
CA THR A 125 -4.99 7.12 -13.35
C THR A 125 -5.77 5.93 -13.91
N GLY A 126 -5.94 4.86 -13.12
CA GLY A 126 -6.78 3.70 -13.44
C GLY A 126 -6.12 2.62 -14.28
N ASN A 127 -4.80 2.71 -14.52
CA ASN A 127 -4.02 1.73 -15.29
C ASN A 127 -2.76 1.29 -14.52
N GLY A 128 -2.73 1.49 -13.20
CA GLY A 128 -1.56 1.26 -12.36
C GLY A 128 -0.46 2.32 -12.47
N THR A 129 -0.73 3.46 -13.11
CA THR A 129 0.16 4.64 -13.07
C THR A 129 -0.34 5.69 -12.09
N PHE A 130 0.61 6.36 -11.44
CA PHE A 130 0.33 7.25 -10.32
C PHE A 130 1.01 8.60 -10.49
N SER A 131 0.37 9.64 -10.00
CA SER A 131 0.90 10.99 -9.95
C SER A 131 2.15 11.09 -9.05
N ASN A 132 2.74 12.27 -8.99
CA ASN A 132 3.69 12.59 -7.93
C ASN A 132 2.92 12.80 -6.62
N GLN A 133 3.54 12.48 -5.49
CA GLN A 133 2.88 12.64 -4.20
C GLN A 133 2.47 14.10 -3.93
N THR A 134 1.24 14.27 -3.45
CA THR A 134 0.79 15.48 -2.76
C THR A 134 0.91 15.24 -1.27
N THR A 135 1.54 16.15 -0.53
CA THR A 135 1.86 15.91 0.89
C THR A 135 1.07 16.79 1.84
N TYR A 136 0.66 16.22 2.97
CA TYR A 136 0.00 16.92 4.08
C TYR A 136 0.81 16.72 5.36
N SER A 137 1.13 17.81 6.05
CA SER A 137 1.86 17.75 7.31
C SER A 137 1.02 17.10 8.40
N VAL A 138 1.65 16.29 9.24
CA VAL A 138 1.04 15.63 10.41
C VAL A 138 1.98 15.75 11.62
N GLY A 139 1.61 15.13 12.73
CA GLY A 139 2.44 15.05 13.93
C GLY A 139 3.75 14.28 13.73
N ASP A 140 4.55 14.19 14.79
CA ASP A 140 5.89 13.65 14.71
C ASP A 140 5.92 12.12 14.63
N THR A 141 6.81 11.60 13.79
CA THR A 141 7.02 10.15 13.58
C THR A 141 5.70 9.41 13.29
N PRO A 142 4.95 9.77 12.23
CA PRO A 142 3.74 9.06 11.84
C PRO A 142 4.04 7.57 11.62
N ALA A 143 3.19 6.71 12.18
CA ALA A 143 3.46 5.28 12.30
C ALA A 143 2.50 4.41 11.50
N SER A 144 1.22 4.80 11.43
CA SER A 144 0.17 4.06 10.75
C SER A 144 -0.84 5.01 10.13
N VAL A 145 -1.51 4.53 9.08
CA VAL A 145 -2.58 5.25 8.39
C VAL A 145 -3.78 4.34 8.19
N ALA A 146 -4.97 4.90 8.32
CA ALA A 146 -6.24 4.28 7.97
C ALA A 146 -7.08 5.24 7.12
N LEU A 147 -7.92 4.68 6.26
CA LEU A 147 -8.83 5.41 5.39
C LEU A 147 -10.27 5.06 5.77
N ILE A 148 -11.05 6.05 6.14
CA ILE A 148 -12.45 5.87 6.54
C ILE A 148 -13.17 7.22 6.48
N ASP A 149 -14.43 7.21 6.04
CA ASP A 149 -15.32 8.36 6.15
C ASP A 149 -15.70 8.56 7.62
N VAL A 150 -15.11 9.56 8.30
CA VAL A 150 -15.42 9.83 9.71
C VAL A 150 -16.53 10.86 9.89
N ASN A 151 -16.84 11.62 8.85
CA ASN A 151 -17.76 12.75 8.91
C ASN A 151 -19.13 12.45 8.26
N ASN A 152 -19.27 11.28 7.62
CA ASN A 152 -20.41 10.79 6.85
C ASN A 152 -20.74 11.61 5.58
N ASP A 153 -19.73 12.12 4.87
CA ASP A 153 -19.88 12.81 3.58
C ASP A 153 -19.72 11.88 2.35
N ASN A 154 -19.47 10.59 2.59
CA ASN A 154 -19.17 9.54 1.61
C ASN A 154 -17.82 9.69 0.90
N LYS A 155 -16.86 10.41 1.50
CA LYS A 155 -15.48 10.48 1.05
C LYS A 155 -14.55 9.87 2.10
N LEU A 156 -13.48 9.22 1.64
CA LEU A 156 -12.50 8.66 2.57
C LEU A 156 -11.66 9.78 3.18
N ASP A 157 -11.66 9.86 4.51
CA ASP A 157 -10.72 10.70 5.25
C ASP A 157 -9.45 9.92 5.58
N ILE A 158 -8.34 10.65 5.77
CA ILE A 158 -7.06 10.06 6.17
C ILE A 158 -6.87 10.23 7.67
N ILE A 159 -6.76 9.11 8.39
CA ILE A 159 -6.44 9.07 9.82
C ILE A 159 -5.00 8.62 10.00
N VAL A 160 -4.19 9.42 10.69
CA VAL A 160 -2.78 9.13 10.95
C VAL A 160 -2.52 9.08 12.44
N ALA A 161 -1.91 7.98 12.91
CA ALA A 161 -1.42 7.89 14.29
C ALA A 161 0.07 8.26 14.34
N ASN A 162 0.41 9.21 15.20
CA ASN A 162 1.75 9.77 15.32
C ASN A 162 2.42 9.28 16.60
N ALA A 163 3.43 8.42 16.45
CA ALA A 163 4.09 7.78 17.59
C ALA A 163 5.07 8.70 18.31
N GLY A 164 5.49 9.81 17.69
CA GLY A 164 6.43 10.77 18.28
C GLY A 164 5.76 11.92 19.02
N SER A 165 4.51 12.25 18.67
CA SER A 165 3.76 13.35 19.29
C SER A 165 2.54 12.90 20.12
N ASP A 166 2.28 11.60 20.24
CA ASP A 166 1.12 11.04 20.97
C ASP A 166 -0.24 11.60 20.50
N GLU A 167 -0.35 11.95 19.21
CA GLU A 167 -1.52 12.57 18.60
C GLU A 167 -2.06 11.76 17.42
N ILE A 168 -3.34 11.95 17.11
CA ILE A 168 -3.98 11.47 15.88
C ILE A 168 -4.32 12.69 15.01
N ASN A 169 -3.87 12.70 13.76
CA ASN A 169 -4.35 13.65 12.77
C ASN A 169 -5.50 13.04 11.96
N VAL A 170 -6.52 13.84 11.68
CA VAL A 170 -7.60 13.53 10.75
C VAL A 170 -7.56 14.57 9.64
N ILE A 171 -7.35 14.14 8.40
CA ILE A 171 -7.36 15.00 7.22
C ILE A 171 -8.67 14.72 6.48
N LEU A 172 -9.58 15.68 6.57
CA LEU A 172 -10.87 15.60 5.90
C LEU A 172 -10.71 15.88 4.40
N HIS A 173 -11.29 15.04 3.57
CA HIS A 173 -11.37 15.28 2.13
C HIS A 173 -12.77 15.79 1.79
N CYS A 174 -12.85 16.99 1.21
CA CYS A 174 -14.12 17.66 0.89
C CYS A 174 -14.46 17.70 -0.60
#